data_AF-A0A1F3M2K0-F1
#
_entry.id   AF-A0A1F3M2K0-F1
#
_cell.length_a   1.000
_cell.length_b   1.000
_cell.length_c   1.000
_cell.angle_alpha   90.00
_cell.angle_beta   90.00
_cell.angle_gamma   90.00
#
_symmetry.space_group_name_H-M   'P 1'
#
loop_
_entity.id
_entity.type
_entity.pdbx_description
1 polymer ?
#
loop_
_entity_poly.entity_id
_entity_poly.type
_entity_poly.pdbx_seq_one_letter_code
_entity_poly.pdbx_strand_id
1 'polypeptide(L)'
;MGAVAFGNGILASTKIPYMGSPAGTGKKLIATTDYFDNIIGSKFLFGRKHLDALHKYLASIGVTRHQWIVEMIWNFYDPQPNGFDLLAEAVKSAHKHGLEFYAELKPFEGGSFGNALPHSMPFAKETYSLRDIRGIYPSARPFVAENPHLCLKRRPGTYEATGPVSAIRLVKNDDKPTRIKPEHLSIWTSQQNNGFVKYNGPVSFRESVEWRPVFPKSKECRIIHLEGLQLPANHKYILIRCDKADPGGNFTNERGSIVELTSSDGNMIPSILSMGTVNYDDLRQEYENNLYEKITRYFQNPEVREEFTNREKAEKHYCDFYSFDERIQITAPYTLDKEGYVAVACGKPEYMLGNLHPIYPEVRKHWLDMISFCLERGVDGINIRHSNHTRSPEDWEYGFNDAVIEAAGGRTDYPTIRRINGNAYTQFLREARELVKSWNKTFVIHLYSQMLMPDDRSGRTNYIPPNFEWQWKTWIREIADELEFRGAWMLRPENLRQVLETFAVETSDANKPFYFQGNMKELGLNGPYEYKFTRNELEMVQNNPAYSGFVLYETANFTRVKENADLEESPDLEKLLKNYKWETR
;
A
#
# COMPACT_ATOMS: atom_id res chain seq x y z
N MET A 1 28.62 34.66 3.04
CA MET A 1 29.95 34.65 3.70
C MET A 1 29.90 33.67 4.85
N GLY A 2 30.87 32.76 4.93
CA GLY A 2 30.97 31.70 5.95
C GLY A 2 30.85 30.29 5.36
N ALA A 3 31.91 29.82 4.67
CA ALA A 3 32.01 28.44 4.19
C ALA A 3 32.42 27.52 5.35
N VAL A 4 31.62 26.49 5.64
CA VAL A 4 31.99 25.41 6.55
C VAL A 4 32.58 24.28 5.71
N ALA A 5 33.87 24.05 5.89
CA ALA A 5 34.60 22.95 5.27
C ALA A 5 34.24 21.64 5.97
N PHE A 6 33.68 20.68 5.24
CA PHE A 6 33.59 19.30 5.69
C PHE A 6 34.94 18.62 5.44
N GLY A 7 35.67 18.36 6.51
CA GLY A 7 36.89 17.56 6.47
C GLY A 7 36.55 16.10 6.16
N ASN A 8 37.26 15.54 5.18
CA ASN A 8 37.29 14.10 4.90
C ASN A 8 37.96 13.36 6.07
N GLY A 9 37.17 13.05 7.11
CA GLY A 9 37.55 12.06 8.10
C GLY A 9 37.38 10.67 7.49
N ILE A 10 38.48 10.05 7.11
CA ILE A 10 38.55 8.62 6.79
C ILE A 10 38.10 7.87 8.05
N LEU A 11 36.87 7.36 8.06
CA LEU A 11 36.38 6.46 9.09
C LEU A 11 37.24 5.18 9.04
N ALA A 12 37.97 4.94 10.11
CA ALA A 12 38.70 3.70 10.32
C ALA A 12 37.69 2.54 10.30
N SER A 13 37.86 1.59 9.38
CA SER A 13 37.11 0.35 9.39
C SER A 13 37.48 -0.42 10.65
N THR A 14 36.65 -0.35 11.68
CA THR A 14 36.73 -1.25 12.83
C THR A 14 36.37 -2.64 12.34
N LYS A 15 37.38 -3.48 12.16
CA LYS A 15 37.19 -4.93 12.01
C LYS A 15 36.59 -5.45 13.32
N ILE A 16 35.29 -5.72 13.31
CA ILE A 16 34.61 -6.40 14.40
C ILE A 16 35.16 -7.84 14.45
N PRO A 17 35.63 -8.34 15.62
CA PRO A 17 36.08 -9.72 15.75
C PRO A 17 34.89 -10.66 15.52
N TYR A 18 35.04 -11.55 14.54
CA TYR A 18 34.06 -12.58 14.21
C TYR A 18 34.05 -13.63 15.32
N MET A 19 33.02 -13.65 16.18
CA MET A 19 32.76 -14.81 17.03
C MET A 19 32.13 -15.89 16.16
N GLY A 20 32.85 -17.00 15.99
CA GLY A 20 32.42 -18.10 15.13
C GLY A 20 31.08 -18.67 15.57
N SER A 21 30.07 -18.58 14.69
CA SER A 21 28.83 -19.33 14.84
C SER A 21 29.12 -20.84 14.86
N PRO A 22 28.31 -21.64 15.58
CA PRO A 22 28.44 -23.09 15.55
C PRO A 22 28.39 -23.60 14.12
N ALA A 23 29.45 -24.31 13.70
CA ALA A 23 29.46 -25.02 12.43
C ALA A 23 28.40 -26.14 12.49
N GLY A 24 27.36 -26.08 11.64
CA GLY A 24 26.59 -27.30 11.38
C GLY A 24 25.15 -27.24 10.88
N THR A 25 24.47 -26.09 10.79
CA THR A 25 23.13 -26.06 10.16
C THR A 25 23.21 -25.27 8.84
N GLY A 26 22.62 -25.81 7.77
CA GLY A 26 22.59 -25.14 6.47
C GLY A 26 21.86 -23.79 6.52
N LYS A 27 21.76 -23.09 5.40
CA LYS A 27 20.87 -21.92 5.29
C LYS A 27 19.45 -22.41 4.98
N LYS A 28 18.41 -21.76 5.49
CA LYS A 28 17.02 -22.06 5.09
C LYS A 28 16.71 -21.46 3.72
N LEU A 29 15.92 -22.19 2.94
CA LEU A 29 15.23 -21.64 1.78
C LEU A 29 13.74 -21.55 2.12
N ILE A 30 13.20 -20.35 1.98
CA ILE A 30 11.82 -20.02 2.32
C ILE A 30 11.12 -19.59 1.02
N ALA A 31 9.85 -19.92 0.85
CA ALA A 31 9.02 -19.36 -0.21
C ALA A 31 7.81 -18.65 0.39
N THR A 32 7.47 -17.49 -0.14
CA THR A 32 6.27 -16.74 0.25
C THR A 32 5.23 -16.81 -0.87
N THR A 33 3.97 -17.01 -0.51
CA THR A 33 2.84 -16.99 -1.45
C THR A 33 1.82 -15.94 -1.04
N ASP A 34 1.43 -15.11 -2.00
CA ASP A 34 0.14 -14.42 -1.99
C ASP A 34 -0.85 -15.26 -2.81
N TYR A 35 -1.73 -16.01 -2.15
CA TYR A 35 -2.67 -16.87 -2.90
C TYR A 35 -3.69 -16.06 -3.68
N PHE A 36 -3.93 -14.80 -3.32
CA PHE A 36 -4.76 -13.92 -4.14
C PHE A 36 -4.15 -13.77 -5.54
N ASP A 37 -2.85 -13.51 -5.64
CA ASP A 37 -2.15 -13.40 -6.92
C ASP A 37 -2.15 -14.71 -7.70
N ASN A 38 -1.97 -15.84 -7.01
CA ASN A 38 -2.06 -17.17 -7.65
C ASN A 38 -3.48 -17.48 -8.15
N ILE A 39 -4.51 -17.18 -7.35
CA ILE A 39 -5.93 -17.41 -7.70
C ILE A 39 -6.34 -16.53 -8.89
N ILE A 40 -5.94 -15.25 -8.88
CA ILE A 40 -6.20 -14.32 -9.98
C ILE A 40 -5.44 -14.74 -11.23
N GLY A 41 -4.13 -14.99 -11.12
CA GLY A 41 -3.30 -15.38 -12.25
C GLY A 41 -3.76 -16.69 -12.89
N SER A 42 -4.31 -17.61 -12.09
CA SER A 42 -4.79 -18.91 -12.55
C SER A 42 -6.28 -18.95 -12.90
N LYS A 43 -7.04 -17.92 -12.52
CA LYS A 43 -8.50 -17.77 -12.77
C LYS A 43 -9.38 -18.88 -12.19
N PHE A 44 -8.97 -19.52 -11.09
CA PHE A 44 -9.81 -20.46 -10.32
C PHE A 44 -9.46 -20.51 -8.83
N LEU A 45 -10.39 -21.00 -8.00
CA LEU A 45 -10.18 -21.19 -6.56
C LEU A 45 -9.42 -22.48 -6.28
N PHE A 46 -8.38 -22.38 -5.46
CA PHE A 46 -7.54 -23.53 -5.12
C PHE A 46 -8.30 -24.58 -4.31
N GLY A 47 -7.83 -25.82 -4.43
CA GLY A 47 -8.37 -26.99 -3.75
C GLY A 47 -7.22 -27.91 -3.34
N ARG A 48 -7.52 -29.01 -2.64
CA ARG A 48 -6.48 -29.90 -2.08
C ARG A 48 -5.39 -30.30 -3.08
N LYS A 49 -5.77 -30.71 -4.29
CA LYS A 49 -4.85 -31.12 -5.35
C LYS A 49 -3.90 -29.98 -5.80
N HIS A 50 -4.39 -28.74 -5.82
CA HIS A 50 -3.61 -27.55 -6.19
C HIS A 50 -2.55 -27.24 -5.12
N LEU A 51 -2.96 -27.30 -3.85
CA LEU A 51 -2.05 -27.12 -2.71
C LEU A 51 -0.98 -28.22 -2.67
N ASP A 52 -1.37 -29.48 -2.90
CA ASP A 52 -0.45 -30.62 -2.94
C ASP A 52 0.60 -30.50 -4.05
N ALA A 53 0.18 -30.09 -5.25
CA ALA A 53 1.10 -29.86 -6.37
C ALA A 53 2.12 -28.76 -6.05
N LEU A 54 1.67 -27.63 -5.50
CA LEU A 54 2.54 -26.52 -5.12
C LEU A 54 3.54 -26.95 -4.03
N HIS A 55 3.09 -27.55 -2.93
CA HIS A 55 3.99 -27.95 -1.84
C HIS A 55 4.97 -29.04 -2.24
N LYS A 56 4.54 -29.99 -3.08
CA LYS A 56 5.43 -31.00 -3.64
C LYS A 56 6.59 -30.35 -4.41
N TYR A 57 6.30 -29.36 -5.23
CA TYR A 57 7.31 -28.62 -5.99
C TYR A 57 8.21 -27.77 -5.09
N LEU A 58 7.64 -27.02 -4.15
CA LEU A 58 8.44 -26.22 -3.21
C LEU A 58 9.44 -27.11 -2.45
N ALA A 59 8.99 -28.26 -1.95
CA ALA A 59 9.87 -29.24 -1.32
C ALA A 59 10.95 -29.77 -2.30
N SER A 60 10.60 -30.03 -3.57
CA SER A 60 11.58 -30.57 -4.53
C SER A 60 12.69 -29.59 -4.92
N ILE A 61 12.46 -28.27 -4.78
CA ILE A 61 13.49 -27.25 -5.01
C ILE A 61 14.26 -26.87 -3.73
N GLY A 62 14.04 -27.59 -2.62
CA GLY A 62 14.76 -27.41 -1.36
C GLY A 62 14.18 -26.35 -0.42
N VAL A 63 12.95 -25.87 -0.66
CA VAL A 63 12.26 -25.02 0.31
C VAL A 63 11.99 -25.83 1.57
N THR A 64 12.30 -25.27 2.74
CA THR A 64 12.05 -25.89 4.05
C THR A 64 10.87 -25.25 4.78
N ARG A 65 10.48 -24.05 4.37
CA ARG A 65 9.36 -23.29 4.93
C ARG A 65 8.57 -22.60 3.83
N HIS A 66 7.27 -22.80 3.85
CA HIS A 66 6.32 -21.99 3.09
C HIS A 66 5.67 -20.96 4.03
N GLN A 67 5.69 -19.69 3.65
CA GLN A 67 4.94 -18.62 4.27
C GLN A 67 3.77 -18.22 3.36
N TRP A 68 2.58 -18.05 3.94
CA TRP A 68 1.42 -17.56 3.21
C TRP A 68 0.95 -16.23 3.80
N ILE A 69 0.86 -15.20 2.96
CA ILE A 69 0.12 -13.96 3.21
C ILE A 69 -1.39 -14.24 3.39
N VAL A 70 -1.84 -14.36 4.64
CA VAL A 70 -3.25 -14.59 4.96
C VAL A 70 -3.99 -13.25 5.02
N GLU A 71 -4.82 -12.98 4.00
CA GLU A 71 -5.60 -11.74 3.87
C GLU A 71 -7.12 -11.98 3.90
N MET A 72 -7.73 -11.82 5.06
CA MET A 72 -9.18 -12.01 5.27
C MET A 72 -10.07 -10.88 4.70
N ILE A 73 -9.58 -10.12 3.73
CA ILE A 73 -10.40 -9.21 2.93
C ILE A 73 -11.31 -10.02 2.02
N TRP A 74 -10.75 -11.06 1.41
CA TRP A 74 -11.42 -11.96 0.49
C TRP A 74 -12.25 -13.00 1.24
N ASN A 75 -13.38 -13.43 0.68
CA ASN A 75 -14.28 -14.38 1.35
C ASN A 75 -13.97 -15.85 1.07
N PHE A 76 -12.91 -16.18 0.32
CA PHE A 76 -12.49 -17.57 0.16
C PHE A 76 -11.84 -18.17 1.43
N TYR A 77 -11.62 -17.35 2.46
CA TYR A 77 -11.27 -17.81 3.81
C TYR A 77 -12.50 -18.09 4.68
N ASP A 78 -13.70 -17.73 4.23
CA ASP A 78 -14.93 -17.97 4.98
C ASP A 78 -15.23 -19.47 5.03
N PRO A 79 -15.93 -19.95 6.08
CA PRO A 79 -16.36 -21.34 6.16
C PRO A 79 -17.11 -21.78 4.90
N GLN A 80 -16.57 -22.78 4.21
CA GLN A 80 -17.18 -23.33 3.01
C GLN A 80 -18.20 -24.42 3.39
N PRO A 81 -19.35 -24.55 2.69
CA PRO A 81 -20.38 -25.55 3.01
C PRO A 81 -19.90 -27.00 2.98
N ASN A 82 -18.84 -27.28 2.22
CA ASN A 82 -18.21 -28.60 2.10
C ASN A 82 -17.15 -28.87 3.19
N GLY A 83 -17.00 -27.98 4.17
CA GLY A 83 -16.00 -28.08 5.23
C GLY A 83 -14.56 -27.83 4.77
N PHE A 84 -14.35 -27.27 3.58
CA PHE A 84 -13.02 -26.90 3.09
C PHE A 84 -12.54 -25.62 3.76
N ASP A 85 -11.54 -25.74 4.62
CA ASP A 85 -10.81 -24.61 5.22
C ASP A 85 -9.47 -24.46 4.50
N LEU A 86 -9.34 -23.45 3.64
CA LEU A 86 -8.20 -23.31 2.75
C LEU A 86 -6.87 -23.24 3.53
N LEU A 87 -6.83 -22.56 4.67
CA LEU A 87 -5.62 -22.44 5.49
C LEU A 87 -5.27 -23.76 6.17
N ALA A 88 -6.23 -24.45 6.79
CA ALA A 88 -5.97 -25.75 7.39
C ALA A 88 -5.55 -26.82 6.35
N GLU A 89 -6.13 -26.78 5.15
CA GLU A 89 -5.77 -27.69 4.06
C GLU A 89 -4.37 -27.37 3.49
N ALA A 90 -3.97 -26.10 3.46
CA ALA A 90 -2.61 -25.70 3.08
C ALA A 90 -1.58 -26.20 4.10
N VAL A 91 -1.86 -26.05 5.41
CA VAL A 91 -1.02 -26.58 6.49
C VAL A 91 -0.83 -28.10 6.36
N LYS A 92 -1.94 -28.86 6.24
CA LYS A 92 -1.89 -30.33 6.08
C LYS A 92 -1.05 -30.74 4.87
N SER A 93 -1.21 -30.04 3.75
CA SER A 93 -0.46 -30.32 2.53
C SER A 93 1.03 -30.01 2.69
N ALA A 94 1.38 -28.88 3.31
CA ALA A 94 2.78 -28.53 3.57
C ALA A 94 3.48 -29.55 4.48
N HIS A 95 2.84 -29.93 5.59
CA HIS A 95 3.36 -30.94 6.52
C HIS A 95 3.56 -32.31 5.86
N LYS A 96 2.63 -32.73 4.98
CA LYS A 96 2.76 -33.96 4.19
C LYS A 96 4.04 -33.99 3.34
N HIS A 97 4.53 -32.83 2.90
CA HIS A 97 5.76 -32.68 2.11
C HIS A 97 6.96 -32.17 2.94
N GLY A 98 6.88 -32.25 4.28
CA GLY A 98 8.00 -31.93 5.17
C GLY A 98 8.30 -30.43 5.34
N LEU A 99 7.41 -29.55 4.89
CA LEU A 99 7.57 -28.09 4.98
C LEU A 99 7.05 -27.56 6.32
N GLU A 100 7.73 -26.57 6.89
CA GLU A 100 7.09 -25.66 7.84
C GLU A 100 6.04 -24.80 7.11
N PHE A 101 4.92 -24.49 7.78
CA PHE A 101 3.90 -23.60 7.23
C PHE A 101 3.65 -22.41 8.15
N TYR A 102 3.98 -21.20 7.69
CA TYR A 102 3.84 -19.97 8.46
C TYR A 102 2.73 -19.10 7.87
N ALA A 103 1.93 -18.45 8.73
CA ALA A 103 1.03 -17.39 8.29
C ALA A 103 1.74 -16.04 8.39
N GLU A 104 1.89 -15.36 7.26
CA GLU A 104 2.28 -13.95 7.17
C GLU A 104 1.02 -13.09 7.24
N LEU A 105 0.95 -12.22 8.24
CA LEU A 105 -0.16 -11.28 8.42
C LEU A 105 0.29 -9.87 8.12
N LYS A 106 -0.58 -9.11 7.44
CA LYS A 106 -0.47 -7.66 7.27
C LYS A 106 -1.49 -6.94 8.16
N PRO A 107 -1.14 -6.51 9.39
CA PRO A 107 -2.10 -5.90 10.30
C PRO A 107 -2.74 -4.62 9.73
N PHE A 108 -1.94 -3.82 9.03
CA PHE A 108 -2.38 -2.56 8.40
C PHE A 108 -3.09 -2.72 7.06
N GLU A 109 -3.24 -3.96 6.55
CA GLU A 109 -3.93 -4.22 5.28
C GLU A 109 -5.41 -4.54 5.51
N GLY A 110 -6.20 -3.52 5.83
CA GLY A 110 -7.64 -3.68 6.09
C GLY A 110 -8.53 -3.63 4.85
N GLY A 111 -7.98 -3.30 3.67
CA GLY A 111 -8.71 -3.03 2.44
C GLY A 111 -8.65 -1.56 2.03
N SER A 112 -9.65 -1.08 1.29
CA SER A 112 -9.69 0.27 0.69
C SER A 112 -8.59 0.56 -0.35
N PHE A 113 -7.90 -0.49 -0.82
CA PHE A 113 -7.08 -0.42 -2.03
C PHE A 113 -7.93 -0.78 -3.26
N GLY A 114 -7.35 -0.63 -4.45
CA GLY A 114 -8.11 -0.74 -5.70
C GLY A 114 -8.74 0.58 -6.13
N ASN A 115 -9.47 0.54 -7.23
CA ASN A 115 -10.15 1.71 -7.78
C ASN A 115 -11.45 1.93 -7.00
N ALA A 116 -11.72 3.18 -6.60
CA ALA A 116 -13.01 3.54 -6.00
C ALA A 116 -14.13 3.47 -7.05
N LEU A 117 -15.31 2.99 -6.63
CA LEU A 117 -16.53 3.00 -7.43
C LEU A 117 -17.30 4.32 -7.24
N PRO A 118 -18.16 4.72 -8.20
CA PRO A 118 -19.02 5.89 -8.05
C PRO A 118 -19.90 5.85 -6.80
N HIS A 119 -20.14 7.01 -6.17
CA HIS A 119 -21.03 7.13 -5.00
C HIS A 119 -22.48 6.75 -5.27
N SER A 120 -22.87 6.77 -6.54
CA SER A 120 -24.20 6.38 -6.99
C SER A 120 -24.42 4.86 -7.00
N MET A 121 -23.37 4.05 -6.86
CA MET A 121 -23.51 2.59 -6.74
C MET A 121 -24.17 2.23 -5.39
N PRO A 122 -24.89 1.10 -5.30
CA PRO A 122 -25.49 0.64 -4.05
C PRO A 122 -24.44 0.48 -2.93
N PHE A 123 -24.78 0.90 -1.72
CA PHE A 123 -23.91 0.80 -0.55
C PHE A 123 -24.70 0.25 0.64
N ALA A 124 -24.63 -1.06 0.84
CA ALA A 124 -25.34 -1.77 1.91
C ALA A 124 -24.36 -2.29 2.97
N LYS A 125 -24.78 -2.30 4.24
CA LYS A 125 -23.90 -2.56 5.40
C LYS A 125 -23.29 -3.97 5.35
N GLU A 126 -24.06 -4.94 4.89
CA GLU A 126 -23.72 -6.36 4.77
C GLU A 126 -22.67 -6.65 3.67
N THR A 127 -22.33 -5.67 2.84
CA THR A 127 -21.35 -5.85 1.76
C THR A 127 -19.90 -5.76 2.24
N TYR A 128 -19.67 -5.30 3.47
CA TYR A 128 -18.35 -4.99 4.02
C TYR A 128 -17.49 -4.13 3.08
N SER A 129 -18.11 -3.12 2.46
CA SER A 129 -17.45 -2.09 1.67
C SER A 129 -17.17 -0.85 2.51
N LEU A 130 -16.26 -0.01 2.02
CA LEU A 130 -15.86 1.25 2.64
C LEU A 130 -16.26 2.42 1.74
N ARG A 131 -16.48 3.60 2.31
CA ARG A 131 -16.86 4.80 1.55
C ARG A 131 -16.25 6.05 2.16
N ASP A 132 -15.66 6.89 1.32
CA ASP A 132 -15.20 8.25 1.67
C ASP A 132 -15.37 9.20 0.49
N ILE A 133 -14.80 10.41 0.55
CA ILE A 133 -14.92 11.41 -0.53
C ILE A 133 -14.43 10.92 -1.91
N ARG A 134 -13.65 9.85 -1.99
CA ARG A 134 -13.11 9.33 -3.27
C ARG A 134 -14.09 8.38 -3.97
N GLY A 135 -14.99 7.75 -3.22
CA GLY A 135 -15.96 6.79 -3.75
C GLY A 135 -16.25 5.64 -2.79
N ILE A 136 -16.70 4.52 -3.34
CA ILE A 136 -16.95 3.26 -2.63
C ILE A 136 -15.81 2.27 -2.93
N TYR A 137 -15.17 1.76 -1.89
CA TYR A 137 -14.17 0.70 -2.00
C TYR A 137 -14.83 -0.65 -1.69
N PRO A 138 -14.89 -1.56 -2.67
CA PRO A 138 -15.68 -2.78 -2.53
C PRO A 138 -15.02 -3.87 -1.68
N SER A 139 -13.73 -3.70 -1.35
CA SER A 139 -12.91 -4.70 -0.68
C SER A 139 -12.43 -4.16 0.68
N ALA A 140 -13.00 -4.70 1.75
CA ALA A 140 -12.52 -4.47 3.11
C ALA A 140 -12.72 -5.69 4.00
N ARG A 141 -11.91 -5.79 5.06
CA ARG A 141 -12.17 -6.72 6.14
C ARG A 141 -13.46 -6.32 6.87
N PRO A 142 -14.32 -7.26 7.29
CA PRO A 142 -15.54 -6.95 8.03
C PRO A 142 -15.34 -5.99 9.21
N PHE A 143 -14.34 -6.26 10.06
CA PHE A 143 -14.03 -5.41 11.21
C PHE A 143 -13.72 -3.95 10.81
N VAL A 144 -13.03 -3.75 9.68
CA VAL A 144 -12.66 -2.41 9.18
C VAL A 144 -13.88 -1.69 8.62
N ALA A 145 -14.73 -2.40 7.85
CA ALA A 145 -15.97 -1.86 7.31
C ALA A 145 -16.96 -1.43 8.42
N GLU A 146 -16.98 -2.18 9.53
CA GLU A 146 -17.80 -1.87 10.70
C GLU A 146 -17.20 -0.75 11.56
N ASN A 147 -15.88 -0.57 11.52
CA ASN A 147 -15.15 0.37 12.39
C ASN A 147 -14.18 1.28 11.61
N PRO A 148 -14.64 2.01 10.57
CA PRO A 148 -13.74 2.85 9.75
C PRO A 148 -13.08 3.97 10.56
N HIS A 149 -13.73 4.43 11.63
CA HIS A 149 -13.22 5.45 12.55
C HIS A 149 -12.00 5.01 13.37
N LEU A 150 -11.68 3.71 13.42
CA LEU A 150 -10.48 3.17 14.05
C LEU A 150 -9.26 3.15 13.11
N CYS A 151 -9.43 3.57 11.84
CA CYS A 151 -8.31 3.73 10.92
C CYS A 151 -7.44 4.95 11.27
N LEU A 152 -6.26 5.07 10.66
CA LEU A 152 -5.39 6.23 10.84
C LEU A 152 -6.17 7.49 10.45
N LYS A 153 -6.35 8.40 11.42
CA LYS A 153 -7.06 9.66 11.24
C LYS A 153 -6.10 10.73 10.74
N ARG A 154 -6.59 11.57 9.84
CA ARG A 154 -5.89 12.75 9.33
C ARG A 154 -5.81 13.82 10.42
N ARG A 155 -4.79 14.68 10.35
CA ARG A 155 -4.60 15.80 11.27
C ARG A 155 -5.84 16.72 11.24
N PRO A 156 -6.39 17.09 12.41
CA PRO A 156 -7.53 18.00 12.50
C PRO A 156 -7.33 19.31 11.71
N GLY A 157 -8.38 19.78 11.03
CA GLY A 157 -8.35 21.04 10.28
C GLY A 157 -7.65 20.98 8.92
N THR A 158 -7.28 19.78 8.45
CA THR A 158 -6.57 19.60 7.16
C THR A 158 -7.37 18.83 6.12
N TYR A 159 -8.66 18.54 6.37
CA TYR A 159 -9.47 17.69 5.50
C TYR A 159 -10.89 18.18 5.27
N GLU A 160 -11.41 19.02 6.16
CA GLU A 160 -12.77 19.51 6.17
C GLU A 160 -12.97 20.57 5.08
N ALA A 161 -13.99 20.40 4.24
CA ALA A 161 -14.45 21.47 3.35
C ALA A 161 -15.45 22.36 4.09
N THR A 162 -15.00 23.54 4.52
CA THR A 162 -15.83 24.51 5.25
C THR A 162 -16.47 25.51 4.29
N GLY A 163 -17.76 25.33 3.98
CA GLY A 163 -18.55 26.25 3.16
C GLY A 163 -18.46 26.01 1.65
N PRO A 164 -19.33 26.67 0.85
CA PRO A 164 -19.29 26.57 -0.61
C PRO A 164 -18.05 27.27 -1.17
N VAL A 165 -17.53 26.76 -2.28
CA VAL A 165 -16.41 27.37 -3.01
C VAL A 165 -16.87 28.67 -3.65
N SER A 166 -16.20 29.77 -3.32
CA SER A 166 -16.47 31.13 -3.81
C SER A 166 -15.42 31.62 -4.82
N ALA A 167 -14.22 31.04 -4.76
CA ALA A 167 -13.14 31.34 -5.69
C ALA A 167 -12.31 30.10 -5.98
N ILE A 168 -11.85 30.00 -7.22
CA ILE A 168 -10.90 29.01 -7.71
C ILE A 168 -9.71 29.75 -8.29
N ARG A 169 -8.50 29.35 -7.91
CA ARG A 169 -7.26 29.88 -8.50
C ARG A 169 -6.52 28.76 -9.18
N LEU A 170 -6.29 28.90 -10.48
CA LEU A 170 -5.44 28.01 -11.26
C LEU A 170 -4.04 28.63 -11.28
N VAL A 171 -3.04 27.87 -10.84
CA VAL A 171 -1.67 28.38 -10.63
C VAL A 171 -0.73 27.70 -11.61
N LYS A 172 -0.09 28.50 -12.47
CA LYS A 172 1.01 28.07 -13.35
C LYS A 172 2.32 28.12 -12.56
N ASN A 173 3.24 27.19 -12.80
CA ASN A 173 4.53 27.15 -12.11
C ASN A 173 5.55 28.20 -12.59
N ASP A 174 5.18 29.15 -13.45
CA ASP A 174 6.03 30.26 -13.87
C ASP A 174 5.16 31.48 -14.20
N ASP A 175 5.79 32.62 -14.48
CA ASP A 175 5.16 33.90 -14.80
C ASP A 175 4.90 34.09 -16.31
N LYS A 176 5.26 33.13 -17.16
CA LYS A 176 5.13 33.28 -18.62
C LYS A 176 3.68 33.42 -19.03
N PRO A 177 3.37 34.16 -20.11
CA PRO A 177 2.01 34.29 -20.62
C PRO A 177 1.34 32.93 -20.84
N THR A 178 0.05 32.85 -20.51
CA THR A 178 -0.80 31.69 -20.79
C THR A 178 -1.67 31.95 -22.02
N ARG A 179 -1.93 30.89 -22.79
CA ARG A 179 -2.89 30.89 -23.91
C ARG A 179 -4.34 30.73 -23.45
N ILE A 180 -4.55 30.33 -22.20
CA ILE A 180 -5.89 30.17 -21.61
C ILE A 180 -6.54 31.55 -21.48
N LYS A 181 -7.81 31.64 -21.87
CA LYS A 181 -8.65 32.84 -21.86
C LYS A 181 -10.00 32.49 -21.22
N PRO A 182 -10.80 33.47 -20.77
CA PRO A 182 -12.07 33.20 -20.11
C PRO A 182 -12.97 32.25 -20.91
N GLU A 183 -13.07 32.47 -22.22
CA GLU A 183 -13.90 31.69 -23.15
C GLU A 183 -13.45 30.23 -23.29
N HIS A 184 -12.19 29.92 -22.96
CA HIS A 184 -11.65 28.56 -23.01
C HIS A 184 -12.04 27.72 -21.79
N LEU A 185 -12.52 28.35 -20.71
CA LEU A 185 -12.80 27.70 -19.44
C LEU A 185 -14.30 27.53 -19.23
N SER A 186 -14.70 26.36 -18.76
CA SER A 186 -16.04 26.15 -18.21
C SER A 186 -15.98 25.40 -16.89
N ILE A 187 -16.81 25.83 -15.94
CA ILE A 187 -16.94 25.21 -14.62
C ILE A 187 -18.13 24.28 -14.64
N TRP A 188 -17.94 23.07 -14.13
CA TRP A 188 -18.94 22.04 -13.96
C TRP A 188 -18.89 21.54 -12.53
N THR A 189 -20.01 21.13 -11.98
CA THR A 189 -20.07 20.67 -10.58
C THR A 189 -20.93 19.43 -10.43
N SER A 190 -20.63 18.61 -9.43
CA SER A 190 -21.39 17.43 -9.07
C SER A 190 -21.45 17.26 -7.55
N GLN A 191 -22.55 16.69 -7.07
CA GLN A 191 -22.69 16.23 -5.69
C GLN A 191 -22.03 14.87 -5.44
N GLN A 192 -21.95 13.99 -6.46
CA GLN A 192 -21.64 12.56 -6.30
C GLN A 192 -20.44 12.08 -7.13
N ASN A 193 -19.75 12.99 -7.83
CA ASN A 193 -18.64 12.69 -8.74
C ASN A 193 -19.04 11.99 -10.04
N ASN A 194 -20.28 12.13 -10.46
CA ASN A 194 -20.76 11.74 -11.78
C ASN A 194 -21.86 12.73 -12.20
N GLY A 195 -22.28 12.70 -13.46
CA GLY A 195 -23.37 13.55 -13.96
C GLY A 195 -23.12 15.04 -13.73
N PHE A 196 -21.90 15.51 -14.01
CA PHE A 196 -21.52 16.89 -13.83
C PHE A 196 -22.43 17.85 -14.60
N VAL A 197 -22.86 18.93 -13.96
CA VAL A 197 -23.71 19.96 -14.56
C VAL A 197 -22.91 21.25 -14.74
N LYS A 198 -23.05 21.88 -15.91
CA LYS A 198 -22.38 23.15 -16.22
C LYS A 198 -22.89 24.24 -15.28
N TYR A 199 -21.96 24.93 -14.63
CA TYR A 199 -22.24 26.10 -13.83
C TYR A 199 -22.48 27.31 -14.74
N ASN A 200 -23.67 27.92 -14.62
CA ASN A 200 -24.08 29.10 -15.39
C ASN A 200 -24.25 30.36 -14.52
N GLY A 201 -23.78 30.32 -13.26
CA GLY A 201 -23.84 31.46 -12.36
C GLY A 201 -22.70 32.47 -12.62
N PRO A 202 -22.58 33.50 -11.77
CA PRO A 202 -21.57 34.54 -11.93
C PRO A 202 -20.14 33.98 -11.83
N VAL A 203 -19.27 34.43 -12.73
CA VAL A 203 -17.83 34.16 -12.71
C VAL A 203 -17.10 35.43 -13.14
N SER A 204 -16.24 35.96 -12.27
CA SER A 204 -15.26 36.98 -12.62
C SER A 204 -13.95 36.31 -12.99
N PHE A 205 -13.35 36.74 -14.11
CA PHE A 205 -12.05 36.26 -14.54
C PHE A 205 -11.00 37.36 -14.38
N ARG A 206 -9.87 37.02 -13.75
CA ARG A 206 -8.72 37.91 -13.63
C ARG A 206 -7.42 37.13 -13.72
N GLU A 207 -6.39 37.74 -14.31
CA GLU A 207 -5.03 37.21 -14.28
C GLU A 207 -4.16 38.03 -13.30
N SER A 208 -3.24 37.36 -12.60
CA SER A 208 -2.17 38.00 -11.83
C SER A 208 -0.85 37.25 -11.98
N VAL A 209 0.22 37.89 -11.53
CA VAL A 209 1.52 37.25 -11.27
C VAL A 209 1.83 37.46 -9.79
N GLU A 210 2.12 36.38 -9.08
CA GLU A 210 2.35 36.41 -7.64
C GLU A 210 3.58 35.60 -7.27
N TRP A 211 4.33 36.08 -6.28
CA TRP A 211 5.46 35.34 -5.72
C TRP A 211 4.95 34.13 -4.93
N ARG A 212 5.47 32.93 -5.22
CA ARG A 212 5.06 31.68 -4.55
C ARG A 212 6.24 30.87 -4.02
N PRO A 213 6.12 30.30 -2.82
CA PRO A 213 7.05 29.30 -2.33
C PRO A 213 6.80 27.98 -3.07
N VAL A 214 7.68 27.63 -3.98
CA VAL A 214 7.61 26.36 -4.73
C VAL A 214 8.94 25.64 -4.62
N PHE A 215 8.91 24.31 -4.71
CA PHE A 215 10.13 23.51 -4.70
C PHE A 215 10.78 23.54 -6.11
N PRO A 216 12.12 23.57 -6.22
CA PRO A 216 13.12 23.74 -5.16
C PRO A 216 13.39 25.20 -4.78
N LYS A 217 12.83 26.18 -5.51
CA LYS A 217 13.03 27.61 -5.29
C LYS A 217 11.75 28.39 -5.54
N SER A 218 11.45 29.33 -4.65
CA SER A 218 10.37 30.31 -4.85
C SER A 218 10.56 31.10 -6.13
N LYS A 219 9.45 31.43 -6.80
CA LYS A 219 9.43 32.18 -8.07
C LYS A 219 8.10 32.88 -8.25
N GLU A 220 8.06 33.77 -9.23
CA GLU A 220 6.81 34.36 -9.71
C GLU A 220 6.01 33.32 -10.50
N CYS A 221 4.73 33.23 -10.18
CA CYS A 221 3.78 32.29 -10.77
C CYS A 221 2.59 33.07 -11.31
N ARG A 222 2.16 32.74 -12.53
CA ARG A 222 0.96 33.29 -13.15
C ARG A 222 -0.27 32.57 -12.62
N ILE A 223 -1.32 33.33 -12.31
CA ILE A 223 -2.53 32.81 -11.70
C ILE A 223 -3.75 33.29 -12.49
N ILE A 224 -4.63 32.36 -12.80
CA ILE A 224 -5.99 32.65 -13.28
C ILE A 224 -6.92 32.56 -12.08
N HIS A 225 -7.65 33.63 -11.81
CA HIS A 225 -8.65 33.72 -10.75
C HIS A 225 -10.04 33.60 -11.37
N LEU A 226 -10.82 32.66 -10.85
CA LEU A 226 -12.25 32.50 -11.13
C LEU A 226 -12.99 32.82 -9.83
N GLU A 227 -13.48 34.05 -9.72
CA GLU A 227 -13.99 34.66 -8.47
C GLU A 227 -15.49 34.93 -8.55
N GLY A 228 -16.11 35.18 -7.40
CA GLY A 228 -17.54 35.53 -7.31
C GLY A 228 -18.47 34.34 -7.55
N LEU A 229 -17.94 33.11 -7.41
CA LEU A 229 -18.69 31.88 -7.60
C LEU A 229 -19.74 31.72 -6.50
N GLN A 230 -20.90 31.20 -6.91
CA GLN A 230 -22.01 30.83 -6.04
C GLN A 230 -22.32 29.35 -6.27
N LEU A 231 -21.37 28.48 -5.95
CA LEU A 231 -21.56 27.04 -6.13
C LEU A 231 -22.50 26.47 -5.06
N PRO A 232 -23.34 25.47 -5.38
CA PRO A 232 -24.18 24.82 -4.38
C PRO A 232 -23.35 24.19 -3.26
N ALA A 233 -23.76 24.39 -2.00
CA ALA A 233 -23.00 23.90 -0.84
C ALA A 233 -22.87 22.37 -0.78
N ASN A 234 -23.79 21.64 -1.41
CA ASN A 234 -23.74 20.17 -1.51
C ASN A 234 -22.89 19.66 -2.68
N HIS A 235 -22.39 20.52 -3.57
CA HIS A 235 -21.57 20.12 -4.70
C HIS A 235 -20.09 20.04 -4.29
N LYS A 236 -19.64 18.82 -3.97
CA LYS A 236 -18.28 18.56 -3.49
C LYS A 236 -17.27 18.33 -4.61
N TYR A 237 -17.72 18.18 -5.86
CA TYR A 237 -16.83 17.91 -6.98
C TYR A 237 -16.93 19.03 -8.00
N ILE A 238 -15.79 19.52 -8.46
CA ILE A 238 -15.68 20.59 -9.47
C ILE A 238 -14.83 20.06 -10.62
N LEU A 239 -15.29 20.32 -11.83
CA LEU A 239 -14.58 20.03 -13.06
C LEU A 239 -14.43 21.34 -13.84
N ILE A 240 -13.19 21.75 -14.07
CA ILE A 240 -12.83 22.92 -14.88
C ILE A 240 -12.37 22.37 -16.22
N ARG A 241 -13.16 22.52 -17.27
CA ARG A 241 -12.78 22.09 -18.62
C ARG A 241 -12.05 23.22 -19.35
N CYS A 242 -11.02 22.87 -20.11
CA CYS A 242 -10.26 23.77 -20.97
C CYS A 242 -10.35 23.28 -22.42
N ASP A 243 -10.98 24.05 -23.30
CA ASP A 243 -11.14 23.69 -24.73
C ASP A 243 -9.87 23.85 -25.58
N LYS A 244 -8.79 24.37 -25.00
CA LYS A 244 -7.45 24.49 -25.60
C LYS A 244 -6.55 23.28 -25.33
N ALA A 245 -7.13 22.11 -25.09
CA ALA A 245 -6.38 20.88 -24.87
C ALA A 245 -5.58 20.48 -26.12
N ASP A 246 -4.25 20.54 -26.05
CA ASP A 246 -3.37 19.98 -27.09
C ASP A 246 -1.96 19.66 -26.55
N PRO A 247 -1.15 18.88 -27.29
CA PRO A 247 0.19 18.49 -26.85
C PRO A 247 1.16 19.65 -26.56
N GLY A 248 0.86 20.86 -27.03
CA GLY A 248 1.64 22.08 -26.79
C GLY A 248 1.24 22.85 -25.53
N GLY A 249 0.37 22.30 -24.69
CA GLY A 249 -0.04 22.90 -23.42
C GLY A 249 1.13 23.26 -22.52
N ASN A 250 1.05 24.42 -21.87
CA ASN A 250 2.14 24.96 -21.05
C ASN A 250 1.70 25.47 -19.67
N PHE A 251 0.42 25.36 -19.33
CA PHE A 251 -0.11 25.68 -18.01
C PHE A 251 0.18 24.52 -17.05
N THR A 252 1.45 24.35 -16.71
CA THR A 252 1.94 23.25 -15.89
C THR A 252 2.17 23.69 -14.45
N ASN A 253 1.84 22.83 -13.48
CA ASN A 253 2.31 22.95 -12.11
C ASN A 253 2.33 21.57 -11.43
N GLU A 254 2.81 21.52 -10.19
CA GLU A 254 2.67 20.33 -9.33
C GLU A 254 1.19 20.06 -9.04
N ARG A 255 0.80 18.79 -8.98
CA ARG A 255 -0.60 18.37 -8.74
C ARG A 255 -1.20 19.00 -7.48
N GLY A 256 -0.42 19.07 -6.40
CA GLY A 256 -0.84 19.68 -5.13
C GLY A 256 -0.86 21.21 -5.14
N SER A 257 -0.47 21.86 -6.24
CA SER A 257 -0.35 23.31 -6.31
C SER A 257 -0.99 23.92 -7.56
N ILE A 258 -1.52 23.13 -8.50
CA ILE A 258 -2.14 23.68 -9.72
C ILE A 258 -3.49 24.36 -9.46
N VAL A 259 -4.17 24.01 -8.37
CA VAL A 259 -5.51 24.49 -8.03
C VAL A 259 -5.60 24.84 -6.55
N GLU A 260 -6.14 26.01 -6.26
CA GLU A 260 -6.47 26.49 -4.92
C GLU A 260 -7.96 26.82 -4.86
N LEU A 261 -8.63 26.40 -3.79
CA LEU A 261 -10.05 26.63 -3.55
C LEU A 261 -10.23 27.49 -2.30
N THR A 262 -11.11 28.47 -2.37
CA THR A 262 -11.45 29.34 -1.22
C THR A 262 -12.96 29.35 -1.00
N SER A 263 -13.38 29.32 0.27
CA SER A 263 -14.79 29.39 0.65
C SER A 263 -15.34 30.83 0.63
N SER A 264 -16.66 30.98 0.78
CA SER A 264 -17.30 32.30 0.95
C SER A 264 -16.72 33.13 2.09
N ASP A 265 -16.18 32.48 3.11
CA ASP A 265 -15.66 33.13 4.32
C ASP A 265 -14.14 33.43 4.21
N GLY A 266 -13.55 33.17 3.04
CA GLY A 266 -12.12 33.39 2.80
C GLY A 266 -11.20 32.25 3.27
N ASN A 267 -11.77 31.14 3.76
CA ASN A 267 -10.99 29.99 4.20
C ASN A 267 -10.52 29.14 3.02
N MET A 268 -9.29 28.62 3.09
CA MET A 268 -8.80 27.64 2.12
C MET A 268 -9.57 26.32 2.26
N ILE A 269 -10.00 25.74 1.15
CA ILE A 269 -10.66 24.43 1.11
C ILE A 269 -9.62 23.38 0.70
N PRO A 270 -9.32 22.37 1.55
CA PRO A 270 -8.52 21.22 1.17
C PRO A 270 -9.10 20.55 -0.08
N SER A 271 -8.27 20.01 -0.97
CA SER A 271 -8.79 19.36 -2.17
C SER A 271 -7.92 18.22 -2.69
N ILE A 272 -8.53 17.29 -3.41
CA ILE A 272 -7.87 16.19 -4.12
C ILE A 272 -7.96 16.47 -5.61
N LEU A 273 -6.84 16.45 -6.32
CA LEU A 273 -6.83 16.49 -7.79
C LEU A 273 -7.03 15.08 -8.35
N SER A 274 -7.96 14.93 -9.30
CA SER A 274 -8.29 13.65 -9.93
C SER A 274 -7.12 13.02 -10.70
N MET A 275 -7.01 11.70 -10.64
CA MET A 275 -6.09 10.90 -11.47
C MET A 275 -6.54 10.74 -12.93
N GLY A 276 -7.79 11.06 -13.24
CA GLY A 276 -8.37 10.95 -14.57
C GLY A 276 -9.76 10.36 -14.57
N THR A 277 -10.36 10.32 -15.76
CA THR A 277 -11.64 9.65 -16.01
C THR A 277 -11.51 8.16 -15.81
N VAL A 278 -12.52 7.52 -15.23
CA VAL A 278 -12.58 6.06 -15.08
C VAL A 278 -13.58 5.50 -16.09
N ASN A 279 -13.13 4.60 -16.94
CA ASN A 279 -13.97 3.92 -17.92
C ASN A 279 -14.59 2.66 -17.30
N TYR A 280 -15.90 2.45 -17.53
CA TYR A 280 -16.59 1.26 -17.08
C TYR A 280 -16.04 -0.03 -17.72
N ASP A 281 -15.65 -0.04 -19.00
CA ASP A 281 -15.08 -1.19 -19.69
C ASP A 281 -13.75 -1.65 -19.07
N ASP A 282 -12.84 -0.70 -18.83
CA ASP A 282 -11.55 -0.99 -18.23
C ASP A 282 -11.72 -1.60 -16.83
N LEU A 283 -12.61 -1.00 -16.04
CA LEU A 283 -12.93 -1.50 -14.72
C LEU A 283 -13.62 -2.87 -14.82
N ARG A 284 -14.64 -3.04 -15.65
CA ARG A 284 -15.34 -4.32 -15.83
C ARG A 284 -14.38 -5.44 -16.20
N GLN A 285 -13.46 -5.17 -17.11
CA GLN A 285 -12.44 -6.13 -17.53
C GLN A 285 -11.50 -6.53 -16.39
N GLU A 286 -11.06 -5.57 -15.56
CA GLU A 286 -10.26 -5.87 -14.35
C GLU A 286 -11.02 -6.83 -13.42
N TYR A 287 -12.32 -6.59 -13.22
CA TYR A 287 -13.14 -7.35 -12.28
C TYR A 287 -13.40 -8.79 -12.75
N GLU A 288 -13.63 -8.97 -14.05
CA GLU A 288 -13.77 -10.29 -14.66
C GLU A 288 -12.45 -11.07 -14.65
N ASN A 289 -11.33 -10.40 -14.94
CA ASN A 289 -10.02 -11.03 -14.93
C ASN A 289 -9.57 -11.46 -13.53
N ASN A 290 -9.98 -10.73 -12.49
CA ASN A 290 -9.56 -10.94 -11.11
C ASN A 290 -10.58 -11.74 -10.26
N LEU A 291 -11.60 -12.33 -10.89
CA LEU A 291 -12.64 -13.11 -10.22
C LEU A 291 -13.38 -12.37 -9.10
N TYR A 292 -13.45 -11.03 -9.13
CA TYR A 292 -13.99 -10.26 -8.00
C TYR A 292 -15.44 -10.61 -7.68
N GLU A 293 -16.26 -10.98 -8.66
CA GLU A 293 -17.63 -11.48 -8.44
C GLU A 293 -17.68 -12.75 -7.57
N LYS A 294 -16.61 -13.56 -7.54
CA LYS A 294 -16.52 -14.79 -6.75
C LYS A 294 -15.88 -14.61 -5.37
N ILE A 295 -15.02 -13.61 -5.20
CA ILE A 295 -14.18 -13.49 -4.00
C ILE A 295 -14.40 -12.20 -3.18
N THR A 296 -15.24 -11.29 -3.67
CA THR A 296 -15.53 -10.01 -3.02
C THR A 296 -17.01 -9.91 -2.70
N ARG A 297 -17.33 -9.81 -1.41
CA ARG A 297 -18.72 -9.81 -0.89
C ARG A 297 -19.60 -8.71 -1.49
N TYR A 298 -19.01 -7.53 -1.77
CA TYR A 298 -19.71 -6.43 -2.41
C TYR A 298 -20.37 -6.81 -3.74
N PHE A 299 -19.66 -7.50 -4.65
CA PHE A 299 -20.20 -7.91 -5.95
C PHE A 299 -21.12 -9.12 -5.90
N GLN A 300 -21.21 -9.78 -4.75
CA GLN A 300 -22.13 -10.90 -4.52
C GLN A 300 -23.50 -10.43 -4.03
N ASN A 301 -23.60 -9.18 -3.59
CA ASN A 301 -24.89 -8.58 -3.27
C ASN A 301 -25.73 -8.45 -4.56
N PRO A 302 -27.00 -8.92 -4.57
CA PRO A 302 -27.83 -8.93 -5.78
C PRO A 302 -28.05 -7.55 -6.40
N GLU A 303 -28.27 -6.52 -5.58
CA GLU A 303 -28.52 -5.16 -6.05
C GLU A 303 -27.25 -4.57 -6.69
N VAL A 304 -26.11 -4.69 -6.01
CA VAL A 304 -24.80 -4.28 -6.57
C VAL A 304 -24.52 -5.01 -7.86
N ARG A 305 -24.76 -6.32 -7.90
CA ARG A 305 -24.52 -7.13 -9.09
C ARG A 305 -25.40 -6.66 -10.25
N GLU A 306 -26.66 -6.35 -10.00
CA GLU A 306 -27.58 -5.84 -11.03
C GLU A 306 -27.11 -4.49 -11.58
N GLU A 307 -26.79 -3.52 -10.71
CA GLU A 307 -26.33 -2.19 -11.12
C GLU A 307 -24.96 -2.23 -11.82
N PHE A 308 -24.07 -3.15 -11.42
CA PHE A 308 -22.72 -3.26 -11.96
C PHE A 308 -22.65 -4.07 -13.26
N THR A 309 -23.47 -5.13 -13.42
CA THR A 309 -23.38 -6.02 -14.60
C THR A 309 -24.30 -5.57 -15.74
N ASN A 310 -25.39 -4.85 -15.44
CA ASN A 310 -26.24 -4.27 -16.47
C ASN A 310 -25.57 -3.04 -17.08
N ARG A 311 -25.20 -3.13 -18.36
CA ARG A 311 -24.47 -2.09 -19.08
C ARG A 311 -25.13 -0.72 -19.00
N GLU A 312 -26.43 -0.63 -19.25
CA GLU A 312 -27.15 0.66 -19.28
C GLU A 312 -27.18 1.32 -17.90
N LYS A 313 -27.29 0.52 -16.84
CA LYS A 313 -27.25 1.01 -15.44
C LYS A 313 -25.84 1.45 -15.06
N ALA A 314 -24.85 0.59 -15.32
CA ALA A 314 -23.45 0.88 -15.04
C ALA A 314 -23.00 2.17 -15.74
N GLU A 315 -23.27 2.34 -17.03
CA GLU A 315 -22.89 3.54 -17.78
C GLU A 315 -23.44 4.85 -17.17
N LYS A 316 -24.61 4.82 -16.53
CA LYS A 316 -25.15 5.98 -15.80
C LYS A 316 -24.29 6.34 -14.58
N HIS A 317 -23.77 5.33 -13.87
CA HIS A 317 -22.87 5.54 -12.74
C HIS A 317 -21.50 6.10 -13.17
N TYR A 318 -20.98 5.64 -14.31
CA TYR A 318 -19.65 6.05 -14.82
C TYR A 318 -19.67 7.31 -15.71
N CYS A 319 -20.84 7.88 -15.99
CA CYS A 319 -20.98 9.10 -16.79
C CYS A 319 -20.27 10.28 -16.12
N ASP A 320 -19.18 10.75 -16.74
CA ASP A 320 -18.28 11.77 -16.18
C ASP A 320 -17.73 11.41 -14.78
N PHE A 321 -17.40 10.13 -14.53
CA PHE A 321 -16.76 9.69 -13.28
C PHE A 321 -15.24 9.85 -13.31
N TYR A 322 -14.69 10.45 -12.26
CA TYR A 322 -13.27 10.75 -12.11
C TYR A 322 -12.68 10.01 -10.90
N SER A 323 -11.53 9.35 -11.04
CA SER A 323 -10.84 8.75 -9.89
C SER A 323 -10.16 9.84 -9.07
N PHE A 324 -10.34 9.78 -7.75
CA PHE A 324 -9.61 10.57 -6.75
C PHE A 324 -8.71 9.68 -5.89
N ASP A 325 -8.30 8.53 -6.42
CA ASP A 325 -7.37 7.67 -5.71
C ASP A 325 -6.04 8.40 -5.49
N GLU A 326 -5.54 8.37 -4.27
CA GLU A 326 -4.42 9.19 -3.83
C GLU A 326 -3.10 8.44 -4.06
N ARG A 327 -2.79 8.11 -5.33
CA ARG A 327 -1.62 7.27 -5.71
C ARG A 327 -0.52 8.00 -6.47
N ILE A 328 -0.75 9.24 -6.90
CA ILE A 328 0.25 10.08 -7.55
C ILE A 328 0.77 11.11 -6.54
N GLN A 329 2.08 11.26 -6.43
CA GLN A 329 2.71 12.26 -5.57
C GLN A 329 2.17 13.67 -5.87
N ILE A 330 1.97 14.48 -4.83
CA ILE A 330 1.50 15.87 -4.99
C ILE A 330 2.48 16.73 -5.80
N THR A 331 3.76 16.35 -5.84
CA THR A 331 4.83 17.03 -6.58
C THR A 331 4.92 16.60 -8.05
N ALA A 332 4.14 15.61 -8.48
CA ALA A 332 4.13 15.21 -9.88
C ALA A 332 3.62 16.37 -10.75
N PRO A 333 4.16 16.59 -11.96
CA PRO A 333 3.69 17.64 -12.84
C PRO A 333 2.30 17.30 -13.42
N TYR A 334 1.48 18.33 -13.61
CA TYR A 334 0.19 18.27 -14.28
C TYR A 334 0.01 19.51 -15.15
N THR A 335 -0.56 19.37 -16.36
CA THR A 335 -0.66 20.46 -17.34
C THR A 335 -2.10 20.63 -17.81
N LEU A 336 -2.79 21.65 -17.30
CA LEU A 336 -4.23 21.87 -17.51
C LEU A 336 -4.60 21.90 -19.00
N ASP A 337 -3.92 22.69 -19.80
CA ASP A 337 -4.19 22.87 -21.24
C ASP A 337 -3.54 21.80 -22.13
N LYS A 338 -2.97 20.75 -21.53
CA LYS A 338 -2.61 19.51 -22.22
C LYS A 338 -3.65 18.43 -21.96
N GLU A 339 -4.05 18.27 -20.69
CA GLU A 339 -5.05 17.29 -20.27
C GLU A 339 -6.48 17.73 -20.63
N GLY A 340 -6.71 19.03 -20.77
CA GLY A 340 -8.01 19.61 -21.11
C GLY A 340 -8.95 19.81 -19.93
N TYR A 341 -8.52 19.50 -18.71
CA TYR A 341 -9.32 19.74 -17.52
C TYR A 341 -8.49 19.83 -16.23
N VAL A 342 -9.14 20.26 -15.16
CA VAL A 342 -8.77 20.03 -13.75
C VAL A 342 -10.04 19.55 -13.05
N ALA A 343 -10.02 18.35 -12.48
CA ALA A 343 -11.11 17.81 -11.68
C ALA A 343 -10.69 17.72 -10.21
N VAL A 344 -11.49 18.26 -9.30
CA VAL A 344 -11.19 18.34 -7.87
C VAL A 344 -12.34 17.85 -7.01
N ALA A 345 -12.00 17.13 -5.94
CA ALA A 345 -12.88 16.88 -4.82
C ALA A 345 -12.58 17.89 -3.70
N CYS A 346 -13.63 18.52 -3.15
CA CYS A 346 -13.57 19.52 -2.09
C CYS A 346 -13.57 18.82 -0.73
N GLY A 347 -12.40 18.76 -0.11
CA GLY A 347 -12.09 18.03 1.11
C GLY A 347 -11.02 16.97 0.89
N LYS A 348 -10.62 16.30 1.96
CA LYS A 348 -9.72 15.13 1.95
C LYS A 348 -10.35 13.97 2.71
N PRO A 349 -9.89 12.72 2.51
CA PRO A 349 -10.34 11.60 3.34
C PRO A 349 -9.90 11.83 4.78
N GLU A 350 -10.87 11.89 5.70
CA GLU A 350 -10.61 12.02 7.14
C GLU A 350 -9.80 10.84 7.68
N TYR A 351 -10.01 9.65 7.13
CA TYR A 351 -9.33 8.43 7.53
C TYR A 351 -8.59 7.84 6.33
N MET A 352 -7.39 7.32 6.58
CA MET A 352 -6.71 6.41 5.67
C MET A 352 -7.35 5.02 5.83
N LEU A 353 -8.52 4.86 5.23
CA LEU A 353 -9.33 3.65 5.33
C LEU A 353 -8.51 2.38 5.03
N GLY A 354 -8.77 1.29 5.76
CA GLY A 354 -7.96 0.07 5.70
C GLY A 354 -6.76 0.06 6.64
N ASN A 355 -6.18 1.21 7.00
CA ASN A 355 -5.05 1.25 7.93
C ASN A 355 -5.56 1.38 9.38
N LEU A 356 -5.86 0.28 10.07
CA LEU A 356 -6.29 0.32 11.48
C LEU A 356 -5.18 0.85 12.41
N HIS A 357 -5.55 1.62 13.44
CA HIS A 357 -4.60 2.22 14.38
C HIS A 357 -4.45 1.39 15.67
N PRO A 358 -3.22 0.95 16.04
CA PRO A 358 -2.99 0.11 17.22
C PRO A 358 -3.18 0.81 18.58
N ILE A 359 -3.58 2.09 18.59
CA ILE A 359 -3.80 2.82 19.84
C ILE A 359 -5.04 2.27 20.54
N TYR A 360 -6.03 1.88 19.74
CA TYR A 360 -7.27 1.27 20.18
C TYR A 360 -7.04 -0.20 20.58
N PRO A 361 -7.37 -0.59 21.82
CA PRO A 361 -7.30 -1.97 22.25
C PRO A 361 -8.11 -2.94 21.37
N GLU A 362 -9.24 -2.49 20.83
CA GLU A 362 -10.12 -3.25 19.94
C GLU A 362 -9.41 -3.62 18.63
N VAL A 363 -8.59 -2.71 18.09
CA VAL A 363 -7.75 -2.98 16.91
C VAL A 363 -6.70 -4.02 17.24
N ARG A 364 -5.99 -3.88 18.37
CA ARG A 364 -4.98 -4.87 18.78
C ARG A 364 -5.63 -6.23 19.01
N LYS A 365 -6.77 -6.27 19.69
CA LYS A 365 -7.56 -7.49 19.88
C LYS A 365 -7.95 -8.12 18.54
N HIS A 366 -8.46 -7.34 17.59
CA HIS A 366 -8.81 -7.85 16.27
C HIS A 366 -7.60 -8.51 15.59
N TRP A 367 -6.44 -7.87 15.60
CA TRP A 367 -5.22 -8.45 15.01
C TRP A 367 -4.74 -9.70 15.76
N LEU A 368 -4.88 -9.76 17.09
CA LEU A 368 -4.62 -10.97 17.87
C LEU A 368 -5.61 -12.09 17.53
N ASP A 369 -6.90 -11.77 17.29
CA ASP A 369 -7.89 -12.76 16.84
C ASP A 369 -7.50 -13.33 15.46
N MET A 370 -6.93 -12.52 14.55
CA MET A 370 -6.38 -13.02 13.28
C MET A 370 -5.21 -13.99 13.48
N ILE A 371 -4.36 -13.72 14.48
CA ILE A 371 -3.26 -14.61 14.85
C ILE A 371 -3.80 -15.93 15.40
N SER A 372 -4.76 -15.88 16.34
CA SER A 372 -5.43 -17.06 16.89
C SER A 372 -6.08 -17.90 15.79
N PHE A 373 -6.78 -17.27 14.85
CA PHE A 373 -7.38 -17.93 13.68
C PHE A 373 -6.35 -18.77 12.92
N CYS A 374 -5.13 -18.27 12.73
CA CYS A 374 -4.07 -19.00 12.05
C CYS A 374 -3.49 -20.13 12.92
N LEU A 375 -3.23 -19.86 14.20
CA LEU A 375 -2.68 -20.84 15.15
C LEU A 375 -3.62 -22.05 15.34
N GLU A 376 -4.92 -21.82 15.45
CA GLU A 376 -5.96 -22.86 15.54
C GLU A 376 -5.97 -23.81 14.33
N ARG A 377 -5.45 -23.37 13.19
CA ARG A 377 -5.37 -24.15 11.94
C ARG A 377 -4.04 -24.89 11.77
N GLY A 378 -3.17 -24.81 12.77
CA GLY A 378 -1.97 -25.64 12.87
C GLY A 378 -0.72 -25.06 12.22
N VAL A 379 -0.67 -23.74 11.96
CA VAL A 379 0.56 -23.11 11.46
C VAL A 379 1.72 -23.29 12.44
N ASP A 380 2.94 -23.32 11.91
CA ASP A 380 4.18 -23.50 12.67
C ASP A 380 4.75 -22.18 13.20
N GLY A 381 4.31 -21.06 12.63
CA GLY A 381 4.71 -19.74 13.07
C GLY A 381 3.86 -18.63 12.45
N ILE A 382 4.05 -17.44 12.98
CA ILE A 382 3.39 -16.22 12.55
C ILE A 382 4.47 -15.24 12.13
N ASN A 383 4.29 -14.61 10.98
CA ASN A 383 5.16 -13.58 10.47
C ASN A 383 4.38 -12.25 10.35
N ILE A 384 4.88 -11.18 10.93
CA ILE A 384 4.23 -9.86 10.88
C ILE A 384 4.87 -8.99 9.80
N ARG A 385 4.06 -8.64 8.81
CA ARG A 385 4.41 -7.73 7.72
C ARG A 385 3.73 -6.37 7.90
N HIS A 386 4.53 -5.31 7.91
CA HIS A 386 4.03 -3.95 8.22
C HIS A 386 3.41 -3.20 7.03
N SER A 387 3.67 -3.64 5.79
CA SER A 387 3.23 -2.89 4.61
C SER A 387 1.74 -3.03 4.35
N ASN A 388 1.18 -2.05 3.64
CA ASN A 388 -0.15 -2.13 3.06
C ASN A 388 -0.22 -1.48 1.66
N HIS A 389 -1.37 -1.66 1.00
CA HIS A 389 -1.64 -1.11 -0.33
C HIS A 389 -2.36 0.26 -0.29
N THR A 390 -2.99 0.62 0.82
CA THR A 390 -3.72 1.88 0.95
C THR A 390 -2.82 3.02 1.38
N ARG A 391 -2.56 3.94 0.45
CA ARG A 391 -1.59 5.03 0.63
C ARG A 391 -2.23 6.39 0.34
N SER A 392 -1.52 7.44 0.78
CA SER A 392 -1.80 8.82 0.43
C SER A 392 -0.49 9.49 0.01
N PRO A 393 -0.49 10.45 -0.95
CA PRO A 393 0.69 11.25 -1.27
C PRO A 393 0.94 12.32 -0.21
N GLU A 394 0.06 12.44 0.79
CA GLU A 394 0.17 13.27 1.99
C GLU A 394 0.11 12.36 3.23
N ASP A 395 0.81 11.23 3.18
CA ASP A 395 0.86 10.24 4.26
C ASP A 395 1.25 10.87 5.62
N TRP A 396 2.11 11.89 5.61
CA TRP A 396 2.48 12.67 6.78
C TRP A 396 1.32 13.39 7.49
N GLU A 397 0.13 13.50 6.89
CA GLU A 397 -1.04 14.06 7.58
C GLU A 397 -1.83 13.02 8.37
N TYR A 398 -1.46 11.73 8.35
CA TYR A 398 -2.21 10.66 9.05
C TYR A 398 -1.53 10.15 10.32
N GLY A 399 -2.30 9.53 11.22
CA GLY A 399 -1.85 9.03 12.52
C GLY A 399 -2.15 9.97 13.69
N PHE A 400 -3.10 10.89 13.51
CA PHE A 400 -3.55 11.87 14.51
C PHE A 400 -4.91 11.50 15.10
N ASN A 401 -5.10 10.21 15.39
CA ASN A 401 -6.32 9.72 16.02
C ASN A 401 -6.59 10.45 17.34
N ASP A 402 -7.86 10.60 17.71
CA ASP A 402 -8.23 11.39 18.89
C ASP A 402 -7.55 10.85 20.17
N ALA A 403 -7.48 9.52 20.31
CA ALA A 403 -6.76 8.85 21.40
C ALA A 403 -5.24 9.12 21.41
N VAL A 404 -4.64 9.36 20.24
CA VAL A 404 -3.23 9.72 20.11
C VAL A 404 -3.02 11.17 20.53
N ILE A 405 -3.89 12.09 20.11
CA ILE A 405 -3.85 13.50 20.51
C ILE A 405 -4.08 13.63 22.02
N GLU A 406 -5.02 12.86 22.57
CA GLU A 406 -5.26 12.77 24.01
C GLU A 406 -4.01 12.28 24.75
N ALA A 407 -3.41 11.18 24.33
CA ALA A 407 -2.15 10.66 24.89
C ALA A 407 -0.97 11.64 24.74
N ALA A 408 -1.02 12.53 23.75
CA ALA A 408 -0.03 13.59 23.53
C ALA A 408 -0.25 14.83 24.41
N GLY A 409 -1.36 14.88 25.17
CA GLY A 409 -1.77 16.06 25.93
C GLY A 409 -2.23 17.22 25.03
N GLY A 410 -2.89 16.91 23.91
CA GLY A 410 -3.36 17.89 22.92
C GLY A 410 -2.31 18.32 21.90
N ARG A 411 -1.07 17.82 22.00
CA ARG A 411 0.01 18.19 21.06
C ARG A 411 -0.13 17.46 19.72
N THR A 412 0.29 18.13 18.65
CA THR A 412 0.24 17.62 17.27
C THR A 412 1.61 17.65 16.56
N ASP A 413 2.70 17.80 17.34
CA ASP A 413 4.06 17.75 16.81
C ASP A 413 4.46 16.32 16.40
N TYR A 414 5.13 16.20 15.26
CA TYR A 414 5.48 14.91 14.67
C TYR A 414 6.28 13.98 15.59
N PRO A 415 7.34 14.44 16.32
CA PRO A 415 8.10 13.55 17.19
C PRO A 415 7.24 12.90 18.27
N THR A 416 6.34 13.67 18.90
CA THR A 416 5.44 13.16 19.93
C THR A 416 4.45 12.14 19.39
N ILE A 417 3.78 12.49 18.30
CA ILE A 417 2.77 11.63 17.67
C ILE A 417 3.40 10.31 17.20
N ARG A 418 4.57 10.40 16.55
CA ARG A 418 5.35 9.23 16.11
C ARG A 418 5.67 8.28 17.25
N ARG A 419 6.13 8.80 18.38
CA ARG A 419 6.48 7.99 19.55
C ARG A 419 5.27 7.28 20.15
N ILE A 420 4.12 7.95 20.25
CA ILE A 420 2.89 7.34 20.76
C ILE A 420 2.41 6.22 19.83
N ASN A 421 2.38 6.49 18.52
CA ASN A 421 1.99 5.51 17.51
C ASN A 421 2.95 4.30 17.52
N GLY A 422 4.26 4.56 17.59
CA GLY A 422 5.29 3.55 17.71
C GLY A 422 5.13 2.67 18.96
N ASN A 423 4.92 3.29 20.13
CA ASN A 423 4.68 2.57 21.39
C ASN A 423 3.44 1.67 21.31
N ALA A 424 2.34 2.19 20.75
CA ALA A 424 1.11 1.41 20.60
C ALA A 424 1.31 0.20 19.68
N TYR A 425 2.08 0.36 18.59
CA TYR A 425 2.38 -0.75 17.70
C TYR A 425 3.33 -1.78 18.33
N THR A 426 4.39 -1.32 19.01
CA THR A 426 5.30 -2.20 19.75
C THR A 426 4.57 -2.98 20.85
N GLN A 427 3.57 -2.36 21.50
CA GLN A 427 2.71 -3.05 22.46
C GLN A 427 1.93 -4.20 21.80
N PHE A 428 1.33 -3.97 20.63
CA PHE A 428 0.71 -5.05 19.85
C PHE A 428 1.71 -6.17 19.53
N LEU A 429 2.94 -5.85 19.11
CA LEU A 429 3.94 -6.88 18.81
C LEU A 429 4.34 -7.71 20.04
N ARG A 430 4.38 -7.10 21.23
CA ARG A 430 4.58 -7.84 22.49
C ARG A 430 3.40 -8.78 22.77
N GLU A 431 2.17 -8.29 22.69
CA GLU A 431 0.95 -9.09 22.88
C GLU A 431 0.89 -10.25 21.87
N ALA A 432 1.24 -10.00 20.61
CA ALA A 432 1.30 -10.99 19.55
C ALA A 432 2.36 -12.06 19.82
N ARG A 433 3.57 -11.66 20.27
CA ARG A 433 4.60 -12.60 20.70
C ARG A 433 4.07 -13.51 21.81
N GLU A 434 3.53 -12.95 22.89
CA GLU A 434 3.04 -13.74 24.03
C GLU A 434 1.98 -14.76 23.61
N LEU A 435 1.04 -14.34 22.74
CA LEU A 435 0.05 -15.24 22.16
C LEU A 435 0.74 -16.37 21.39
N VAL A 436 1.63 -16.06 20.44
CA VAL A 436 2.32 -17.08 19.62
C VAL A 436 3.18 -18.02 20.46
N LYS A 437 3.86 -17.52 21.50
CA LYS A 437 4.65 -18.36 22.42
C LYS A 437 3.79 -19.26 23.29
N SER A 438 2.57 -18.85 23.65
CA SER A 438 1.66 -19.71 24.41
C SER A 438 1.23 -20.97 23.63
N TRP A 439 1.33 -20.93 22.28
CA TRP A 439 1.14 -22.07 21.39
C TRP A 439 2.42 -22.82 21.04
N ASN A 440 3.55 -22.45 21.67
CA ASN A 440 4.88 -22.98 21.39
C ASN A 440 5.29 -22.84 19.90
N LYS A 441 4.91 -21.71 19.27
CA LYS A 441 5.22 -21.40 17.87
C LYS A 441 6.27 -20.30 17.76
N THR A 442 6.74 -20.06 16.53
CA THR A 442 7.76 -19.04 16.22
C THR A 442 7.12 -17.73 15.82
N PHE A 443 7.61 -16.62 16.37
CA PHE A 443 7.19 -15.27 16.00
C PHE A 443 8.24 -14.54 15.15
N VAL A 444 7.88 -14.18 13.92
CA VAL A 444 8.75 -13.52 12.93
C VAL A 444 8.27 -12.09 12.70
N ILE A 445 9.21 -11.15 12.52
CA ILE A 445 8.91 -9.74 12.23
C ILE A 445 9.70 -9.28 11.00
N HIS A 446 9.02 -8.61 10.07
CA HIS A 446 9.68 -8.01 8.90
C HIS A 446 10.44 -6.73 9.27
N LEU A 447 11.68 -6.60 8.81
CA LEU A 447 12.46 -5.37 8.86
C LEU A 447 12.47 -4.71 7.47
N TYR A 448 11.85 -3.53 7.37
CA TYR A 448 11.79 -2.80 6.11
C TYR A 448 12.95 -1.83 5.98
N SER A 449 13.48 -1.72 4.75
CA SER A 449 14.45 -0.67 4.43
C SER A 449 13.97 0.75 4.80
N GLN A 450 12.66 1.00 4.64
CA GLN A 450 11.98 2.26 4.97
C GLN A 450 12.00 2.64 6.46
N MET A 451 12.39 1.72 7.36
CA MET A 451 12.62 2.04 8.77
C MET A 451 13.93 2.80 8.99
N LEU A 452 14.87 2.71 8.06
CA LEU A 452 16.19 3.33 8.11
C LEU A 452 16.39 4.39 7.03
N MET A 453 15.85 4.15 5.83
CA MET A 453 16.05 5.03 4.67
C MET A 453 14.79 5.11 3.81
N PRO A 454 14.35 6.29 3.38
CA PRO A 454 13.19 6.44 2.50
C PRO A 454 13.41 5.74 1.15
N ASP A 455 12.32 5.36 0.49
CA ASP A 455 12.36 4.85 -0.89
C ASP A 455 12.91 5.96 -1.81
N ASP A 456 14.03 5.70 -2.48
CA ASP A 456 14.75 6.69 -3.28
C ASP A 456 14.32 6.71 -4.75
N ARG A 457 13.26 5.96 -5.09
CA ARG A 457 12.70 5.90 -6.45
C ARG A 457 11.67 7.02 -6.66
N SER A 458 11.74 7.63 -7.84
CA SER A 458 10.81 8.69 -8.23
C SER A 458 9.35 8.22 -8.19
N GLY A 459 8.46 9.07 -7.65
CA GLY A 459 7.02 8.84 -7.68
C GLY A 459 6.50 7.79 -6.70
N ARG A 460 7.33 7.28 -5.76
CA ARG A 460 6.91 6.26 -4.79
C ARG A 460 6.54 6.87 -3.44
N THR A 461 5.46 6.34 -2.85
CA THR A 461 5.02 6.64 -1.49
C THR A 461 5.44 5.51 -0.54
N ASN A 462 5.43 5.78 0.76
CA ASN A 462 5.83 4.77 1.76
C ASN A 462 4.91 3.55 1.74
N TYR A 463 5.48 2.36 1.88
CA TYR A 463 4.70 1.12 1.97
C TYR A 463 4.27 0.81 3.40
N ILE A 464 4.97 1.36 4.39
CA ILE A 464 4.65 1.25 5.80
C ILE A 464 3.86 2.48 6.27
N PRO A 465 2.94 2.34 7.24
CA PRO A 465 2.17 3.45 7.80
C PRO A 465 3.02 4.67 8.18
N PRO A 466 2.53 5.88 7.90
CA PRO A 466 3.23 7.11 8.22
C PRO A 466 3.14 7.43 9.72
N ASN A 467 4.05 8.29 10.18
CA ASN A 467 4.05 8.81 11.55
C ASN A 467 4.06 7.73 12.65
N PHE A 468 4.85 6.68 12.46
CA PHE A 468 5.27 5.75 13.52
C PHE A 468 6.77 5.93 13.78
N GLU A 469 7.16 5.94 15.05
CA GLU A 469 8.52 5.63 15.44
C GLU A 469 8.68 4.11 15.40
N TRP A 470 9.28 3.60 14.32
CA TRP A 470 9.51 2.17 14.15
C TRP A 470 10.65 1.71 15.07
N GLN A 471 10.30 1.15 16.23
CA GLN A 471 11.23 0.71 17.27
C GLN A 471 11.91 -0.63 16.94
N TRP A 472 12.42 -0.76 15.71
CA TRP A 472 12.94 -2.01 15.15
C TRP A 472 14.06 -2.65 16.00
N LYS A 473 14.91 -1.86 16.67
CA LYS A 473 15.92 -2.38 17.61
C LYS A 473 15.29 -3.12 18.78
N THR A 474 14.25 -2.55 19.37
CA THR A 474 13.48 -3.19 20.45
C THR A 474 12.87 -4.49 19.96
N TRP A 475 12.33 -4.50 18.74
CA TRP A 475 11.72 -5.70 18.19
C TRP A 475 12.74 -6.83 17.98
N ILE A 476 13.93 -6.52 17.46
CA ILE A 476 15.03 -7.49 17.30
C ILE A 476 15.45 -8.07 18.65
N ARG A 477 15.72 -7.20 19.63
CA ARG A 477 16.33 -7.60 20.91
C ARG A 477 15.35 -8.28 21.85
N GLU A 478 14.10 -7.82 21.87
CA GLU A 478 13.13 -8.21 22.89
C GLU A 478 12.00 -9.06 22.34
N ILE A 479 11.57 -8.89 21.08
CA ILE A 479 10.24 -9.37 20.63
C ILE A 479 10.30 -10.51 19.59
N ALA A 480 11.13 -10.42 18.57
CA ALA A 480 11.17 -11.43 17.52
C ALA A 480 11.89 -12.70 17.97
N ASP A 481 11.42 -13.86 17.50
CA ASP A 481 12.22 -15.09 17.50
C ASP A 481 13.15 -15.11 16.28
N GLU A 482 12.64 -14.68 15.12
CA GLU A 482 13.37 -14.56 13.86
C GLU A 482 13.00 -13.27 13.12
N LEU A 483 13.87 -12.81 12.22
CA LEU A 483 13.67 -11.57 11.45
C LEU A 483 13.77 -11.83 9.95
N GLU A 484 13.00 -11.07 9.17
CA GLU A 484 13.03 -11.14 7.71
C GLU A 484 13.18 -9.76 7.11
N PHE A 485 14.20 -9.56 6.26
CA PHE A 485 14.40 -8.30 5.55
C PHE A 485 13.43 -8.16 4.39
N ARG A 486 12.86 -6.95 4.22
CA ARG A 486 12.07 -6.58 3.04
C ARG A 486 12.45 -5.23 2.47
N GLY A 487 12.45 -5.13 1.13
CA GLY A 487 12.70 -3.89 0.41
C GLY A 487 13.97 -3.88 -0.46
N ALA A 488 14.45 -5.05 -0.90
CA ALA A 488 15.63 -5.18 -1.76
C ALA A 488 15.55 -4.35 -3.06
N TRP A 489 14.35 -4.12 -3.59
CA TRP A 489 14.11 -3.37 -4.84
C TRP A 489 13.77 -1.89 -4.65
N MET A 490 13.84 -1.37 -3.42
CA MET A 490 13.41 0.00 -3.07
C MET A 490 14.56 1.00 -2.99
N LEU A 491 15.80 0.52 -2.88
CA LEU A 491 16.97 1.36 -2.65
C LEU A 491 18.02 1.11 -3.72
N ARG A 492 18.87 2.12 -3.96
CA ARG A 492 20.13 1.93 -4.67
C ARG A 492 21.04 0.93 -3.94
N PRO A 493 21.93 0.21 -4.63
CA PRO A 493 22.77 -0.83 -4.03
C PRO A 493 23.56 -0.39 -2.80
N GLU A 494 24.11 0.82 -2.80
CA GLU A 494 24.88 1.38 -1.68
C GLU A 494 24.02 1.63 -0.43
N ASN A 495 22.81 2.16 -0.62
CA ASN A 495 21.84 2.40 0.46
C ASN A 495 21.31 1.06 0.99
N LEU A 496 21.01 0.11 0.08
CA LEU A 496 20.59 -1.24 0.45
C LEU A 496 21.65 -1.93 1.32
N ARG A 497 22.92 -1.85 0.93
CA ARG A 497 24.03 -2.41 1.71
C ARG A 497 24.06 -1.82 3.13
N GLN A 498 23.97 -0.50 3.27
CA GLN A 498 23.99 0.16 4.59
C GLN A 498 22.84 -0.32 5.49
N VAL A 499 21.64 -0.43 4.94
CA VAL A 499 20.46 -0.95 5.65
C VAL A 499 20.69 -2.40 6.09
N LEU A 500 21.15 -3.25 5.17
CA LEU A 500 21.38 -4.66 5.43
C LEU A 500 22.45 -4.89 6.49
N GLU A 501 23.58 -4.18 6.41
CA GLU A 501 24.65 -4.23 7.41
C GLU A 501 24.15 -3.79 8.79
N THR A 502 23.34 -2.72 8.83
CA THR A 502 22.77 -2.22 10.09
C THR A 502 21.86 -3.26 10.76
N PHE A 503 20.96 -3.89 10.01
CA PHE A 503 20.10 -4.94 10.57
C PHE A 503 20.89 -6.19 10.92
N ALA A 504 21.81 -6.62 10.05
CA ALA A 504 22.63 -7.81 10.25
C ALA A 504 23.49 -7.74 11.53
N VAL A 505 24.09 -6.57 11.83
CA VAL A 505 24.84 -6.35 13.07
C VAL A 505 23.91 -6.50 14.27
N GLU A 506 22.78 -5.82 14.27
CA GLU A 506 21.85 -5.83 15.41
C GLU A 506 21.20 -7.21 15.64
N THR A 507 20.89 -7.95 14.57
CA THR A 507 20.37 -9.33 14.69
C THR A 507 21.45 -10.31 15.16
N SER A 508 22.69 -10.14 14.70
CA SER A 508 23.83 -10.97 15.15
C SER A 508 24.14 -10.73 16.63
N ASP A 509 24.16 -9.47 17.07
CA ASP A 509 24.37 -9.10 18.48
C ASP A 509 23.26 -9.66 19.39
N ALA A 510 22.03 -9.74 18.88
CA ALA A 510 20.89 -10.34 19.58
C ALA A 510 20.81 -11.88 19.43
N ASN A 511 21.71 -12.50 18.68
CA ASN A 511 21.70 -13.93 18.33
C ASN A 511 20.36 -14.39 17.74
N LYS A 512 19.83 -13.63 16.78
CA LYS A 512 18.54 -13.90 16.11
C LYS A 512 18.73 -14.26 14.64
N PRO A 513 18.03 -15.29 14.12
CA PRO A 513 18.05 -15.60 12.69
C PRO A 513 17.55 -14.41 11.86
N PHE A 514 18.25 -14.14 10.75
CA PHE A 514 17.92 -13.04 9.84
C PHE A 514 17.87 -13.54 8.40
N TYR A 515 16.68 -13.51 7.80
CA TYR A 515 16.45 -13.99 6.44
C TYR A 515 16.39 -12.83 5.45
N PHE A 516 16.97 -13.01 4.26
CA PHE A 516 16.94 -12.01 3.21
C PHE A 516 15.84 -12.34 2.19
N GLN A 517 14.86 -11.44 2.02
CA GLN A 517 13.85 -11.57 0.98
C GLN A 517 14.35 -11.02 -0.36
N GLY A 518 14.43 -11.91 -1.35
CA GLY A 518 14.96 -11.61 -2.68
C GLY A 518 14.10 -10.65 -3.50
N ASN A 519 14.70 -10.13 -4.57
CA ASN A 519 14.01 -9.29 -5.53
C ASN A 519 13.12 -10.11 -6.48
N MET A 520 11.80 -10.02 -6.26
CA MET A 520 10.79 -10.74 -7.05
C MET A 520 10.78 -10.43 -8.54
N LYS A 521 11.26 -9.25 -8.95
CA LYS A 521 11.11 -8.73 -10.31
C LYS A 521 11.92 -9.49 -11.36
N GLU A 522 12.90 -10.28 -10.94
CA GLU A 522 13.69 -11.12 -11.85
C GLU A 522 13.12 -12.54 -11.96
N LEU A 523 12.22 -12.94 -11.05
CA LEU A 523 11.60 -14.26 -11.06
C LEU A 523 10.62 -14.38 -12.24
N GLY A 524 10.63 -15.52 -12.92
CA GLY A 524 9.84 -15.78 -14.14
C GLY A 524 9.76 -17.27 -14.47
N LEU A 525 8.80 -17.66 -15.31
CA LEU A 525 8.57 -19.05 -15.75
C LEU A 525 9.49 -19.51 -16.89
N ASN A 526 9.79 -18.63 -17.86
CA ASN A 526 10.55 -18.95 -19.08
C ASN A 526 11.70 -17.97 -19.29
N GLY A 527 12.89 -18.50 -19.64
CA GLY A 527 14.02 -17.74 -20.17
C GLY A 527 14.69 -16.70 -19.26
N PRO A 528 15.34 -17.10 -18.13
CA PRO A 528 16.09 -16.22 -17.26
C PRO A 528 17.60 -16.40 -17.47
N TYR A 529 18.15 -16.17 -18.66
CA TYR A 529 19.61 -15.96 -18.79
C TYR A 529 19.94 -14.66 -18.01
N GLU A 530 20.27 -14.61 -16.72
CA GLU A 530 20.92 -15.60 -15.85
C GLU A 530 20.49 -15.49 -14.36
N TYR A 531 19.24 -15.08 -14.05
CA TYR A 531 18.83 -14.70 -12.68
C TYR A 531 19.95 -13.92 -11.96
N LYS A 532 20.53 -12.93 -12.64
CA LYS A 532 21.79 -12.32 -12.24
C LYS A 532 21.65 -11.65 -10.87
N PHE A 533 20.54 -10.96 -10.62
CA PHE A 533 20.29 -10.35 -9.32
C PHE A 533 20.02 -11.42 -8.26
N THR A 534 19.13 -12.38 -8.51
CA THR A 534 18.83 -13.46 -7.56
C THR A 534 20.09 -14.29 -7.25
N ARG A 535 20.94 -14.60 -8.24
CA ARG A 535 22.23 -15.27 -8.05
C ARG A 535 23.15 -14.48 -7.14
N ASN A 536 23.32 -13.18 -7.40
CA ASN A 536 24.16 -12.33 -6.56
C ASN A 536 23.62 -12.24 -5.13
N GLU A 537 22.29 -12.19 -4.96
CA GLU A 537 21.65 -12.20 -3.65
C GLU A 537 21.83 -13.55 -2.93
N LEU A 538 21.71 -14.67 -3.64
CA LEU A 538 21.96 -16.02 -3.13
C LEU A 538 23.42 -16.18 -2.71
N GLU A 539 24.38 -15.74 -3.54
CA GLU A 539 25.80 -15.74 -3.21
C GLU A 539 26.10 -14.88 -1.99
N MET A 540 25.48 -13.69 -1.89
CA MET A 540 25.59 -12.85 -0.71
C MET A 540 25.11 -13.57 0.56
N VAL A 541 23.93 -14.20 0.52
CA VAL A 541 23.36 -14.92 1.67
C VAL A 541 24.19 -16.15 2.06
N GLN A 542 24.68 -16.88 1.06
CA GLN A 542 25.44 -18.11 1.28
C GLN A 542 26.85 -17.83 1.82
N ASN A 543 27.48 -16.75 1.38
CA ASN A 543 28.83 -16.37 1.80
C ASN A 543 28.89 -15.49 3.07
N ASN A 544 27.75 -14.93 3.52
CA ASN A 544 27.71 -14.09 4.72
C ASN A 544 27.01 -14.82 5.88
N PRO A 545 27.73 -15.16 6.96
CA PRO A 545 27.14 -15.91 8.07
C PRO A 545 26.10 -15.12 8.87
N ALA A 546 26.00 -13.80 8.69
CA ALA A 546 24.97 -12.97 9.33
C ALA A 546 23.55 -13.26 8.81
N TYR A 547 23.39 -13.89 7.65
CA TYR A 547 22.08 -14.33 7.14
C TYR A 547 21.81 -15.78 7.50
N SER A 548 20.59 -16.12 7.89
CA SER A 548 20.19 -17.50 8.17
C SER A 548 19.52 -18.19 6.99
N GLY A 549 19.19 -17.45 5.94
CA GLY A 549 18.54 -18.01 4.75
C GLY A 549 18.02 -16.97 3.77
N PHE A 550 17.38 -17.47 2.73
CA PHE A 550 16.87 -16.71 1.60
C PHE A 550 15.37 -16.95 1.44
N VAL A 551 14.61 -15.89 1.13
CA VAL A 551 13.16 -15.96 0.90
C VAL A 551 12.86 -15.65 -0.57
N LEU A 552 12.27 -16.63 -1.25
CA LEU A 552 11.70 -16.50 -2.59
C LEU A 552 10.33 -15.81 -2.49
N TYR A 553 10.27 -14.56 -2.93
CA TYR A 553 9.04 -13.78 -2.98
C TYR A 553 8.68 -13.48 -4.44
N GLU A 554 7.49 -13.74 -4.95
CA GLU A 554 6.49 -14.70 -4.44
C GLU A 554 6.21 -15.79 -5.48
N THR A 555 5.60 -16.91 -5.05
CA THR A 555 5.41 -18.11 -5.88
C THR A 555 4.75 -17.85 -7.23
N ALA A 556 3.86 -16.86 -7.34
CA ALA A 556 3.22 -16.44 -8.59
C ALA A 556 4.23 -16.07 -9.71
N ASN A 557 5.45 -15.66 -9.34
CA ASN A 557 6.47 -15.25 -10.29
C ASN A 557 7.26 -16.43 -10.86
N PHE A 558 7.27 -17.59 -10.20
CA PHE A 558 8.08 -18.75 -10.61
C PHE A 558 7.31 -20.08 -10.63
N THR A 559 6.00 -20.03 -10.40
CA THR A 559 5.08 -21.14 -10.54
C THR A 559 3.76 -20.66 -11.13
N ARG A 560 3.02 -21.55 -11.79
CA ARG A 560 1.63 -21.32 -12.17
C ARG A 560 0.85 -22.63 -12.06
N VAL A 561 -0.11 -22.65 -11.14
CA VAL A 561 -1.00 -23.80 -10.92
C VAL A 561 -2.14 -23.74 -11.94
N LYS A 562 -2.39 -24.83 -12.66
CA LYS A 562 -3.52 -24.95 -13.60
C LYS A 562 -4.72 -25.61 -12.95
N GLU A 563 -5.91 -25.46 -13.55
CA GLU A 563 -7.18 -25.96 -12.98
C GLU A 563 -7.22 -27.49 -12.84
N ASN A 564 -6.47 -28.20 -13.69
CA ASN A 564 -6.31 -29.65 -13.59
C ASN A 564 -5.33 -30.08 -12.47
N ALA A 565 -4.70 -29.14 -11.77
CA ALA A 565 -3.60 -29.31 -10.82
C ALA A 565 -2.23 -29.63 -11.42
N ASP A 566 -2.05 -29.45 -12.73
CA ASP A 566 -0.72 -29.37 -13.30
C ASP A 566 -0.02 -28.10 -12.80
N LEU A 567 1.26 -28.20 -12.50
CA LEU A 567 2.09 -27.07 -12.13
C LEU A 567 3.04 -26.74 -13.29
N GLU A 568 2.96 -25.51 -13.80
CA GLU A 568 4.02 -24.94 -14.61
C GLU A 568 5.07 -24.36 -13.66
N GLU A 569 6.28 -24.89 -13.73
CA GLU A 569 7.42 -24.55 -12.87
C GLU A 569 8.48 -23.74 -13.63
N SER A 570 9.50 -23.24 -12.93
CA SER A 570 10.67 -22.58 -13.53
C SER A 570 11.90 -23.51 -13.47
N PRO A 571 12.24 -24.22 -14.58
CA PRO A 571 13.35 -25.17 -14.58
C PRO A 571 14.71 -24.53 -14.32
N ASP A 572 14.90 -23.28 -14.78
CA ASP A 572 16.15 -22.56 -14.59
C ASP A 572 16.33 -22.09 -13.14
N LEU A 573 15.24 -21.78 -12.44
CA LEU A 573 15.30 -21.44 -11.02
C LEU A 573 15.64 -22.69 -10.20
N GLU A 574 14.99 -23.82 -10.50
CA GLU A 574 15.34 -25.11 -9.89
C GLU A 574 16.83 -25.45 -10.11
N LYS A 575 17.32 -25.31 -11.34
CA LYS A 575 18.73 -25.53 -11.68
C LYS A 575 19.66 -24.57 -10.91
N LEU A 576 19.26 -23.30 -10.74
CA LEU A 576 20.02 -22.33 -9.97
C LEU A 576 20.12 -22.74 -8.50
N LEU A 577 18.98 -23.06 -7.87
CA LEU A 577 18.89 -23.36 -6.45
C LEU A 577 19.66 -24.62 -6.06
N LYS A 578 19.76 -25.61 -6.96
CA LYS A 578 20.59 -26.83 -6.78
C LYS A 578 22.10 -26.55 -6.66
N ASN A 579 22.57 -25.37 -7.03
CA ASN A 579 23.99 -25.00 -6.87
C ASN A 579 24.34 -24.55 -5.45
N TYR A 580 23.37 -24.39 -4.56
CA TYR A 580 23.56 -23.88 -3.21
C TYR A 580 23.20 -24.93 -2.16
N LYS A 581 23.80 -24.79 -0.97
CA LYS A 581 23.55 -25.70 0.16
C LYS A 581 22.41 -25.15 1.01
N TRP A 582 21.33 -25.91 1.07
CA TRP A 582 20.16 -25.62 1.91
C TRP A 582 20.07 -26.62 3.05
N GLU A 583 19.41 -26.23 4.14
CA GLU A 583 18.96 -27.20 5.14
C GLU A 583 18.03 -28.23 4.47
N THR A 584 18.17 -29.49 4.85
CA THR A 584 17.25 -30.56 4.47
C THR A 584 16.59 -31.08 5.73
N ARG A 585 15.27 -31.30 5.68
CA ARG A 585 14.53 -31.93 6.78
C ARG A 585 14.41 -33.43 6.62
#